data_AF-A0A2V4DPE1-F1
#
_entry.id   AF-A0A2V4DPE1-F1
#
_cell.length_a   1.000
_cell.length_b   1.000
_cell.length_c   1.000
_cell.angle_alpha   90.00
_cell.angle_beta   90.00
_cell.angle_gamma   90.00
#
_symmetry.space_group_name_H-M   'P 1'
#
loop_
_entity.id
_entity.type
_entity.pdbx_description
1 polymer ?
#
loop_
_entity_poly.entity_id
_entity_poly.type
_entity_poly.pdbx_seq_one_letter_code
_entity_poly.pdbx_strand_id
1 'polypeptide(L)' 'MLNNKKTLSQCEKILIHLQTGKSISPVQALNLYGCFRLSARIYDLKKPGFDIDSRLVHENGVQYAEYSIRGVN' A
#
# COMPACT_ATOMS: atom_id res chain seq x y z
N MET A 1 -21.02 -8.42 -26.63
CA MET A 1 -19.57 -8.50 -26.30
C MET A 1 -19.40 -7.96 -24.90
N LEU A 2 -19.01 -8.78 -23.94
CA LEU A 2 -18.78 -8.31 -22.55
C LEU A 2 -17.48 -7.51 -22.52
N ASN A 3 -17.58 -6.22 -22.19
CA ASN A 3 -16.44 -5.34 -21.98
C ASN A 3 -15.64 -5.83 -20.77
N ASN A 4 -14.61 -6.61 -21.01
CA ASN A 4 -13.76 -7.20 -19.97
C ASN A 4 -12.73 -6.16 -19.49
N LYS A 5 -13.18 -5.15 -18.74
CA LYS A 5 -12.30 -4.17 -18.10
C LYS A 5 -11.61 -4.87 -16.91
N LYS A 6 -10.31 -5.16 -17.03
CA LYS A 6 -9.53 -5.75 -15.93
C LYS A 6 -9.47 -4.77 -14.76
N THR A 7 -10.15 -5.09 -13.66
CA THR A 7 -10.05 -4.32 -12.40
C THR A 7 -8.73 -4.64 -11.71
N LEU A 8 -7.96 -3.62 -11.37
CA LEU A 8 -6.74 -3.78 -10.58
C LEU A 8 -7.07 -4.31 -9.18
N SER A 9 -6.28 -5.29 -8.73
CA SER A 9 -6.27 -5.79 -7.36
C SER A 9 -5.82 -4.72 -6.36
N GLN A 10 -6.05 -4.98 -5.07
CA GLN A 10 -5.55 -4.11 -4.01
C GLN A 10 -4.02 -4.04 -3.98
N CYS A 11 -3.32 -5.16 -4.23
CA CYS A 11 -1.86 -5.18 -4.33
C CYS A 11 -1.37 -4.24 -5.45
N GLU A 12 -1.95 -4.34 -6.64
CA GLU A 12 -1.55 -3.52 -7.80
C GLU A 12 -1.80 -2.03 -7.51
N LYS A 13 -2.96 -1.67 -6.95
CA LYS A 13 -3.28 -0.28 -6.59
C LYS A 13 -2.31 0.28 -5.55
N ILE A 14 -2.00 -0.49 -4.51
CA ILE A 14 -1.05 -0.09 -3.46
C ILE A 14 0.35 0.05 -4.04
N LEU A 15 0.81 -0.89 -4.86
CA LEU A 15 2.13 -0.82 -5.49
C LEU A 15 2.25 0.43 -6.36
N ILE A 16 1.25 0.73 -7.20
CA ILE A 16 1.24 1.94 -8.03
C ILE A 16 1.34 3.19 -7.15
N HIS A 17 0.57 3.26 -6.05
CA HIS A 17 0.64 4.38 -5.11
C HIS A 17 2.04 4.56 -4.55
N LEU A 18 2.66 3.49 -4.07
CA LEU A 18 4.02 3.51 -3.50
C LEU A 18 5.07 3.93 -4.54
N GLN A 19 4.94 3.45 -5.78
CA GLN A 19 5.83 3.79 -6.89
C GLN A 19 5.75 5.27 -7.30
N THR A 20 4.69 6.00 -6.92
CA THR A 20 4.65 7.47 -7.09
C THR A 20 5.50 8.25 -6.10
N GLY A 21 6.24 7.56 -5.22
CA GLY A 21 7.02 8.18 -4.13
C GLY A 21 6.20 8.53 -2.89
N LYS A 22 4.91 8.19 -2.88
CA LYS A 22 4.02 8.44 -1.74
C LYS A 22 4.07 7.29 -0.73
N SER A 23 3.96 7.64 0.55
CA SER A 23 3.69 6.66 1.60
C SER A 23 2.21 6.29 1.66
N ILE A 24 1.90 5.19 2.33
CA ILE A 24 0.53 4.78 2.62
C ILE A 24 0.37 4.24 4.04
N SER A 25 -0.65 4.74 4.73
CA SER A 25 -1.10 4.27 6.04
C SER A 25 -2.34 3.35 5.92
N PRO A 26 -2.72 2.61 6.98
CA PRO A 26 -3.87 1.71 6.94
C PRO A 26 -5.17 2.43 6.60
N VAL A 27 -5.39 3.63 7.15
CA VAL A 27 -6.60 4.42 6.89
C VAL A 27 -6.65 4.94 5.46
N GLN A 28 -5.51 5.34 4.88
CA GLN A 28 -5.43 5.72 3.46
C GLN A 28 -5.70 4.52 2.55
N ALA A 29 -5.14 3.35 2.86
CA ALA A 29 -5.39 2.13 2.10
C ALA A 29 -6.87 1.70 2.13
N LEU A 30 -7.54 1.88 3.27
CA LEU A 30 -8.98 1.69 3.39
C LEU A 30 -9.75 2.68 2.51
N ASN A 31 -9.49 3.98 2.67
CA ASN A 31 -10.26 5.04 2.00
C ASN A 31 -10.06 5.06 0.48
N LEU A 32 -8.83 4.84 0.01
CA LEU A 32 -8.49 4.94 -1.41
C LEU A 32 -8.73 3.63 -2.17
N TYR A 33 -8.49 2.48 -1.52
CA TYR A 33 -8.43 1.18 -2.20
C TYR A 33 -9.32 0.09 -1.59
N GLY A 34 -10.10 0.42 -0.54
CA GLY A 34 -10.94 -0.53 0.18
C GLY A 34 -10.13 -1.62 0.89
N CYS A 35 -8.86 -1.37 1.22
CA CYS A 35 -7.96 -2.38 1.76
C CYS A 35 -7.88 -2.34 3.29
N PHE A 36 -8.64 -3.22 3.96
CA PHE A 36 -8.60 -3.39 5.41
C PHE A 36 -7.33 -4.07 5.94
N ARG A 37 -6.63 -4.83 5.09
CA ARG A 37 -5.47 -5.66 5.47
C ARG A 37 -4.20 -5.18 4.77
N LEU A 38 -3.86 -3.90 4.93
CA LEU A 38 -2.69 -3.28 4.30
C LEU A 38 -1.42 -4.10 4.54
N SER A 39 -1.13 -4.50 5.78
CA SER A 39 0.08 -5.24 6.14
C SER A 39 0.23 -6.56 5.37
N ALA A 40 -0.88 -7.25 5.10
CA ALA A 40 -0.87 -8.49 4.30
C ALA A 40 -0.57 -8.20 2.83
N ARG A 41 -1.09 -7.11 2.28
CA ARG A 41 -0.78 -6.68 0.90
C ARG A 41 0.68 -6.26 0.78
N ILE A 42 1.22 -5.54 1.76
CA ILE A 42 2.64 -5.19 1.80
C ILE A 42 3.52 -6.45 1.89
N TYR A 43 3.15 -7.43 2.71
CA TYR A 43 3.85 -8.71 2.77
C TYR A 43 3.86 -9.42 1.41
N ASP A 44 2.72 -9.46 0.71
CA ASP A 44 2.63 -10.04 -0.63
C ASP A 44 3.45 -9.27 -1.67
N LEU A 45 3.65 -7.96 -1.51
CA LEU A 45 4.54 -7.15 -2.36
C LEU A 45 6.02 -7.36 -2.01
N LYS A 46 6.37 -7.59 -0.75
CA LYS A 46 7.77 -7.88 -0.37
C LYS A 46 8.25 -9.23 -0.90
N LYS A 47 7.36 -10.23 -1.00
CA LYS A 47 7.69 -11.58 -1.53
C LYS A 47 8.39 -11.58 -2.91
N PRO A 48 7.88 -10.90 -3.95
CA PRO A 48 8.55 -10.80 -5.24
C PRO A 48 9.75 -9.83 -5.25
N GLY A 49 10.09 -9.18 -4.13
CA GLY A 49 11.29 -8.36 -4.00
C GLY A 49 11.09 -6.85 -4.10
N PHE A 50 9.86 -6.33 -3.97
CA PHE A 50 9.69 -4.87 -3.86
C PHE A 50 10.29 -4.37 -2.53
N ASP A 51 11.24 -3.44 -2.62
CA ASP A 51 11.91 -2.85 -1.46
C ASP A 51 11.02 -1.79 -0.80
N ILE A 52 10.19 -2.24 0.13
CA ILE A 52 9.21 -1.42 0.84
C ILE A 52 9.67 -1.23 2.29
N ASP A 53 9.90 0.01 2.67
CA ASP A 53 10.24 0.38 4.04
C ASP A 53 9.00 0.48 4.92
N SER A 54 9.19 0.49 6.24
CA SER A 54 8.09 0.52 7.20
C SER A 54 8.48 1.38 8.38
N ARG A 55 7.69 2.43 8.64
CA ARG A 55 7.89 3.33 9.78
C ARG A 55 6.69 3.25 10.70
N LEU A 56 6.94 3.14 12.01
CA LEU A 56 5.90 3.30 13.01
C LEU A 56 5.61 4.79 13.23
N VAL A 57 4.34 5.16 13.09
CA VAL A 57 3.82 6.50 13.31
C VAL A 57 2.92 6.47 14.53
N HIS A 58 3.13 7.43 15.44
CA HIS A 58 2.26 7.68 16.58
C HIS A 58 1.51 8.98 16.34
N GLU A 59 0.20 8.92 16.20
CA GLU A 59 -0.64 10.08 15.92
C GLU A 59 -2.00 9.87 16.56
N ASN A 60 -2.60 10.93 17.13
CA ASN A 60 -3.93 10.88 17.76
C ASN A 60 -4.08 9.76 18.82
N GLY A 61 -3.02 9.47 19.57
CA GLY A 61 -3.01 8.45 20.61
C GLY A 61 -3.00 7.00 20.08
N VAL A 62 -2.86 6.80 18.76
CA VAL A 62 -2.74 5.47 18.16
C VAL A 62 -1.39 5.31 17.47
N GLN A 63 -0.89 4.08 17.44
CA GLN A 63 0.32 3.71 16.69
C GLN A 63 -0.08 2.88 15.47
N TYR A 64 0.43 3.23 14.30
CA TYR A 64 0.25 2.46 13.06
C TYR A 64 1.52 2.40 12.22
N ALA A 65 1.59 1.43 11.31
CA ALA A 65 2.69 1.33 10.35
C ALA A 65 2.35 2.09 9.07
N GLU A 66 3.27 2.95 8.63
CA GLU A 66 3.24 3.61 7.33
C GLU A 66 4.31 2.97 6.43
N TYR A 67 3.98 2.78 5.16
CA TYR A 67 4.84 2.10 4.19
C TYR A 67 5.19 3.02 3.03
N SER A 68 6.43 2.95 2.55
CA SER A 68 6.95 3.69 1.39
C SER A 68 7.89 2.79 0.60
N ILE A 69 8.13 3.10 -0.67
CA ILE A 69 9.19 2.41 -1.44
C ILE A 69 10.55 3.00 -1.06
N ARG A 70 11.55 2.16 -0.83
CA ARG A 70 12.89 2.63 -0.47
C ARG A 70 13.58 3.22 -1.71
N GLY A 71 14.13 4.42 -1.58
CA GLY A 71 14.97 5.04 -2.60
C GLY A 71 14.24 5.87 -3.66
N VAL A 72 12.95 6.16 -3.50
CA VAL A 72 12.28 7.22 -4.27
C VAL A 72 12.31 8.49 -3.43
N ASN A 73 13.37 9.29 -3.61
CA ASN A 73 13.49 10.67 -3.11
C ASN A 73 12.96 11.64 -4.18
#